data_AF-A0A0R3M3D0-F1
#
_entry.id   AF-A0A0R3M3D0-F1
#
_cell.length_a   1.000
_cell.length_b   1.000
_cell.length_c   1.000
_cell.angle_alpha   90.00
_cell.angle_beta   90.00
_cell.angle_gamma   90.00
#
_symmetry.space_group_name_H-M   'P 1'
#
loop_
_entity.id
_entity.type
_entity.pdbx_description
1 polymer ?
#
loop_
_entity_poly.entity_id
_entity_poly.type
_entity_poly.pdbx_seq_one_letter_code
_entity_poly.pdbx_strand_id
1 'polypeptide(L)'
;MVSAVSSQAATLNPLAYTALDGDVSSKQPASNATPNDSDRGPATQVSLSQDALDRLTAVFKQGPNAAQQAVDAWSQAGRDRFAADIQAVHRRGELAKINSQLTLLDLQDARQATNKAGLRALQEGYDKMLNSPISPEVTLNAADAAKALQMLKDAGRTLPPLGPNVTYGFVKDGIQYNFRGDGTVTTRKEGIATSVEDQQKSLASTRSMMDFISSDIRDNSAARANLIAQRDVLMGQ
;
A
#
# COMPACT_ATOMS: atom_id res chain seq x y z
N MET A 1 -39.50 -41.15 7.38
CA MET A 1 -38.22 -41.78 7.01
C MET A 1 -37.33 -40.67 6.48
N VAL A 2 -36.30 -40.28 7.22
CA VAL A 2 -34.91 -40.79 7.14
C VAL A 2 -34.15 -40.17 5.95
N SER A 3 -33.32 -39.17 6.29
CA SER A 3 -31.95 -38.91 5.75
C SER A 3 -31.78 -38.44 4.29
N ALA A 4 -30.72 -37.69 3.92
CA ALA A 4 -29.72 -36.89 4.64
C ALA A 4 -28.88 -36.04 3.63
N VAL A 5 -28.31 -34.90 4.09
CA VAL A 5 -26.92 -34.37 3.83
C VAL A 5 -26.39 -34.39 2.36
N SER A 6 -25.84 -33.33 1.72
CA SER A 6 -25.09 -32.11 2.12
C SER A 6 -25.29 -30.99 1.06
N SER A 7 -24.57 -29.84 0.93
CA SER A 7 -23.35 -29.31 1.57
C SER A 7 -23.21 -27.77 1.47
N GLN A 8 -22.15 -27.25 2.12
CA GLN A 8 -21.25 -26.12 1.82
C GLN A 8 -21.54 -25.19 0.60
N ALA A 9 -21.27 -23.88 0.63
CA ALA A 9 -20.88 -22.97 1.72
C ALA A 9 -21.11 -21.50 1.27
N ALA A 10 -21.46 -20.60 2.20
CA ALA A 10 -21.54 -19.17 1.94
C ALA A 10 -21.03 -18.37 3.15
N THR A 11 -19.75 -18.02 3.14
CA THR A 11 -19.13 -17.17 4.16
C THR A 11 -19.50 -15.70 3.92
N LEU A 12 -20.54 -15.22 4.60
CA LEU A 12 -20.70 -13.79 4.89
C LEU A 12 -19.81 -13.44 6.07
N ASN A 13 -18.87 -12.51 5.88
CA ASN A 13 -17.90 -12.13 6.91
C ASN A 13 -17.86 -10.61 7.10
N PRO A 14 -18.72 -10.03 7.97
CA PRO A 14 -18.57 -8.67 8.46
C PRO A 14 -17.90 -8.67 9.85
N LEU A 15 -16.73 -8.03 9.93
CA LEU A 15 -16.19 -7.32 11.10
C LEU A 15 -16.64 -7.80 12.49
N ALA A 16 -15.88 -8.72 13.09
CA ALA A 16 -15.98 -9.02 14.52
C ALA A 16 -14.60 -8.93 15.19
N TYR A 17 -14.53 -8.08 16.21
CA TYR A 17 -13.44 -8.00 17.19
C TYR A 17 -13.07 -9.38 17.74
N THR A 18 -11.79 -9.74 17.71
CA THR A 18 -11.26 -10.85 18.53
C THR A 18 -10.99 -10.34 19.95
N ALA A 19 -11.99 -10.49 20.81
CA ALA A 19 -11.80 -10.52 22.25
C ALA A 19 -11.94 -11.98 22.74
N LEU A 20 -10.94 -12.38 23.54
CA LEU A 20 -10.88 -13.47 24.51
C LEU A 20 -12.13 -14.34 24.74
N ASP A 21 -11.94 -15.66 24.64
CA ASP A 21 -12.22 -16.67 25.69
C ASP A 21 -11.88 -18.07 25.12
N GLY A 22 -11.38 -19.06 25.85
CA GLY A 22 -10.93 -19.10 27.25
C GLY A 22 -10.66 -20.56 27.63
N ASP A 23 -9.89 -20.82 28.70
CA ASP A 23 -10.02 -22.10 29.42
C ASP A 23 -9.79 -21.86 30.91
N VAL A 24 -10.69 -22.39 31.74
CA VAL A 24 -10.79 -22.09 33.17
C VAL A 24 -10.77 -23.40 33.93
N SER A 25 -9.66 -23.68 34.63
CA SER A 25 -9.66 -24.77 35.61
C SER A 25 -8.74 -24.53 36.81
N SER A 26 -9.39 -24.16 37.92
CA SER A 26 -8.96 -24.38 39.31
C SER A 26 -7.74 -23.61 39.87
N LYS A 27 -7.99 -22.53 40.64
CA LYS A 27 -7.88 -22.51 42.13
C LYS A 27 -8.10 -21.10 42.72
N GLN A 28 -8.34 -21.05 44.03
CA GLN A 28 -8.78 -19.91 44.86
C GLN A 28 -7.97 -18.60 44.74
N PRO A 29 -8.59 -17.45 45.13
CA PRO A 29 -7.92 -16.15 45.13
C PRO A 29 -6.93 -16.01 46.30
N ALA A 30 -5.78 -15.41 46.03
CA ALA A 30 -4.86 -14.91 47.04
C ALA A 30 -4.37 -13.51 46.64
N SER A 31 -4.74 -12.51 47.44
CA SER A 31 -4.31 -11.12 47.25
C SER A 31 -2.82 -10.97 47.53
N ASN A 32 -2.08 -10.38 46.58
CA ASN A 32 -0.83 -9.61 46.70
C ASN A 32 0.04 -9.82 45.46
N ALA A 33 -0.29 -9.12 44.37
CA ALA A 33 0.64 -8.88 43.28
C ALA A 33 1.20 -7.45 43.43
N THR A 34 2.49 -7.35 43.79
CA THR A 34 3.26 -6.11 43.79
C THR A 34 3.25 -5.49 42.38
N PRO A 35 3.25 -4.16 42.21
CA PRO A 35 3.32 -3.55 40.88
C PRO A 35 4.56 -4.06 40.12
N ASN A 36 4.33 -4.55 38.89
CA ASN A 36 5.39 -5.09 38.05
C ASN A 36 6.20 -3.93 37.44
N ASP A 37 7.31 -3.54 38.07
CA ASP A 37 8.18 -2.40 37.72
C ASP A 37 9.07 -2.69 36.47
N SER A 38 8.51 -3.37 35.47
CA SER A 38 9.23 -3.91 34.30
C SER A 38 9.40 -2.93 33.12
N ASP A 39 8.88 -1.70 33.21
CA ASP A 39 9.08 -0.65 32.18
C ASP A 39 10.40 0.12 32.33
N ARG A 40 11.24 -0.23 33.32
CA ARG A 40 12.61 0.27 33.41
C ARG A 40 13.51 -0.53 32.49
N GLY A 41 13.82 0.06 31.33
CA GLY A 41 14.95 -0.39 30.51
C GLY A 41 16.23 -0.53 31.36
N PRO A 42 17.20 -1.38 30.94
CA PRO A 42 18.30 -1.81 31.80
C PRO A 42 19.02 -0.61 32.40
N ALA A 43 19.02 -0.54 33.74
CA ALA A 43 19.70 0.53 34.46
C ALA A 43 21.19 0.52 34.08
N THR A 44 21.62 1.56 33.36
CA THR A 44 23.01 1.72 32.92
C THR A 44 23.94 1.66 34.13
N GLN A 45 24.60 0.52 34.35
CA GLN A 45 25.60 0.40 35.41
C GLN A 45 26.79 1.27 35.05
N VAL A 46 26.85 2.47 35.63
CA VAL A 46 27.99 3.37 35.54
C VAL A 46 29.11 2.84 36.43
N SER A 47 29.78 1.78 35.97
CA SER A 47 31.01 1.30 36.60
C SER A 47 32.09 2.36 36.43
N LEU A 48 32.46 3.02 37.52
CA LEU A 48 33.64 3.88 37.57
C LEU A 48 34.88 3.03 37.31
N SER A 49 35.72 3.43 36.36
CA SER A 49 37.02 2.82 36.17
C SER A 49 37.91 3.05 37.40
N GLN A 50 38.89 2.17 37.62
CA GLN A 50 39.85 2.33 38.73
C GLN A 50 40.52 3.72 38.69
N ASP A 51 40.87 4.18 37.49
CA ASP A 51 41.43 5.51 37.22
C ASP A 51 40.51 6.67 37.70
N ALA A 52 39.18 6.49 37.66
CA ALA A 52 38.22 7.46 38.17
C ALA A 52 38.12 7.44 39.71
N LEU A 53 38.20 6.25 40.32
CA LEU A 53 38.21 6.07 41.77
C LEU A 53 39.50 6.64 42.41
N ASP A 54 40.64 6.41 41.77
CA ASP A 54 41.95 6.91 42.23
C ASP A 54 42.01 8.45 42.15
N ARG A 55 41.47 9.04 41.08
CA ARG A 55 41.32 10.50 40.96
C ARG A 55 40.38 11.08 42.02
N LEU A 56 39.23 10.44 42.27
CA LEU A 56 38.30 10.86 43.32
C LEU A 56 39.01 10.88 44.69
N THR A 57 39.73 9.80 45.00
CA THR A 57 40.48 9.63 46.25
C THR A 57 41.63 10.64 46.38
N ALA A 58 42.29 10.99 45.28
CA ALA A 58 43.32 12.04 45.25
C ALA A 58 42.74 13.43 45.55
N VAL A 59 41.53 13.74 45.06
CA VAL A 59 40.87 15.02 45.35
C VAL A 59 40.41 15.10 46.80
N PHE A 60 39.85 14.03 47.39
CA PHE A 60 39.45 14.03 48.81
C PHE A 60 40.63 14.32 49.77
N LYS A 61 41.87 13.98 49.37
CA LYS A 61 43.10 14.31 50.13
C LYS A 61 43.48 15.80 50.09
N GLN A 62 42.91 16.59 49.19
CA GLN A 62 43.17 18.03 49.06
C GLN A 62 42.24 18.90 49.93
N GLY A 63 41.33 18.27 50.69
CA GLY A 63 40.42 18.94 51.62
C GLY A 63 38.99 19.11 51.08
N PRO A 64 38.04 19.50 51.95
CA PRO A 64 36.60 19.44 51.65
C PRO A 64 36.17 20.32 50.47
N ASN A 65 36.81 21.47 50.26
CA ASN A 65 36.48 22.36 49.14
C ASN A 65 36.83 21.74 47.77
N ALA A 66 37.96 21.04 47.67
CA ALA A 66 38.36 20.37 46.43
C ALA A 66 37.44 19.18 46.11
N ALA A 67 37.08 18.41 47.15
CA ALA A 67 36.11 17.32 47.05
C ALA A 67 34.75 17.80 46.52
N GLN A 68 34.21 18.89 47.07
CA GLN A 68 32.94 19.46 46.61
C GLN A 68 33.02 19.89 45.13
N GLN A 69 34.09 20.58 44.73
CA GLN A 69 34.30 21.01 43.33
C GLN A 69 34.34 19.83 42.34
N ALA A 70 34.98 18.71 42.71
CA ALA A 70 35.00 17.52 41.84
C ALA A 70 33.64 16.82 41.75
N VAL A 71 32.86 16.78 42.85
CA VAL A 71 31.49 16.27 42.83
C VAL A 71 30.59 17.15 41.97
N ASP A 72 30.69 18.47 42.09
CA ASP A 72 29.92 19.44 41.30
C ASP A 72 30.28 19.35 39.80
N ALA A 73 31.57 19.25 39.46
CA ALA A 73 32.04 19.08 38.10
C ALA A 73 31.61 17.73 37.47
N TRP A 74 31.64 16.64 38.24
CA TRP A 74 31.15 15.34 37.78
C TRP A 74 29.62 15.35 37.58
N SER A 75 28.90 15.99 38.49
CA SER A 75 27.45 16.20 38.40
C SER A 75 27.08 17.02 37.15
N GLN A 76 27.85 18.07 36.84
CA GLN A 76 27.66 18.87 35.63
C GLN A 76 27.97 18.06 34.37
N ALA A 77 29.13 17.38 34.31
CA ALA A 77 29.48 16.53 33.17
C ALA A 77 28.46 15.40 32.92
N GLY A 78 27.81 14.89 33.97
CA GLY A 78 26.69 13.95 33.86
C GLY A 78 25.45 14.60 33.22
N ARG A 79 25.07 15.81 33.64
CA ARG A 79 23.98 16.59 33.02
C ARG A 79 24.25 16.91 31.55
N ASP A 80 25.47 17.33 31.24
CA ASP A 80 25.86 17.73 29.88
C ASP A 80 25.80 16.53 28.91
N ARG A 81 26.26 15.35 29.35
CA ARG A 81 26.13 14.10 28.58
C ARG A 81 24.68 13.71 28.36
N PHE A 82 23.85 13.74 29.41
CA PHE A 82 22.42 13.43 29.28
C PHE A 82 21.71 14.40 28.32
N ALA A 83 22.02 15.70 28.39
CA ALA A 83 21.49 16.69 27.45
C ALA A 83 21.94 16.41 26.00
N ALA A 84 23.20 16.03 25.78
CA ALA A 84 23.71 15.65 24.47
C ALA A 84 23.05 14.36 23.93
N ASP A 85 22.84 13.35 24.78
CA ASP A 85 22.15 12.11 24.39
C ASP A 85 20.69 12.38 23.99
N ILE A 86 19.96 13.22 24.74
CA ILE A 86 18.59 13.63 24.39
C ILE A 86 18.56 14.40 23.06
N GLN A 87 19.50 15.32 22.83
CA GLN A 87 19.63 16.02 21.54
C GLN A 87 19.93 15.05 20.38
N ALA A 88 20.82 14.07 20.60
CA ALA A 88 21.15 13.06 19.60
C ALA A 88 19.95 12.14 19.28
N VAL A 89 19.17 11.74 20.28
CA VAL A 89 17.93 10.97 20.09
C VAL A 89 16.89 11.78 19.32
N HIS A 90 16.67 13.05 19.67
CA HIS A 90 15.72 13.92 18.97
C HIS A 90 16.13 14.11 17.49
N ARG A 91 17.41 14.38 17.23
CA ARG A 91 17.97 14.51 15.87
C ARG A 91 17.78 13.25 15.04
N ARG A 92 18.01 12.06 15.62
CA ARG A 92 17.74 10.77 14.94
C ARG A 92 16.25 10.61 14.58
N GLY A 93 15.34 11.05 15.46
CA GLY A 93 13.90 11.04 15.21
C GLY A 93 13.50 11.92 14.02
N GLU A 94 13.96 13.16 13.97
CA GLU A 94 13.67 14.06 12.84
C GLU A 94 14.32 13.59 11.53
N LEU A 95 15.54 13.05 11.57
CA LEU A 95 16.17 12.42 10.39
C LEU A 95 15.36 11.21 9.88
N ALA A 96 14.85 10.34 10.76
CA ALA A 96 14.03 9.20 10.38
C ALA A 96 12.70 9.63 9.73
N LYS A 97 12.07 10.70 10.25
CA LYS A 97 10.85 11.32 9.71
C LYS A 97 11.09 11.92 8.32
N ILE A 98 12.15 12.70 8.15
CA ILE A 98 12.51 13.30 6.85
C ILE A 98 12.82 12.21 5.81
N ASN A 99 13.60 11.18 6.17
CA ASN A 99 13.89 10.07 5.28
C ASN A 99 12.61 9.28 4.90
N SER A 100 11.67 9.11 5.84
CA SER A 100 10.37 8.50 5.55
C SER A 100 9.55 9.35 4.57
N GLN A 101 9.56 10.68 4.71
CA GLN A 101 8.89 11.60 3.78
C GLN A 101 9.53 11.58 2.39
N LEU A 102 10.87 11.51 2.29
CA LEU A 102 11.58 11.35 1.02
C LEU A 102 11.21 10.03 0.32
N THR A 103 11.18 8.91 1.04
CA THR A 103 10.71 7.62 0.50
C THR A 103 9.27 7.68 -0.02
N LEU A 104 8.38 8.41 0.67
CA LEU A 104 7.01 8.63 0.18
C LEU A 104 6.97 9.46 -1.10
N LEU A 105 7.85 10.44 -1.27
CA LEU A 105 8.00 11.17 -2.53
C LEU A 105 8.57 10.29 -3.65
N ASP A 106 9.53 9.41 -3.38
CA ASP A 106 10.03 8.43 -4.37
C ASP A 106 8.92 7.52 -4.88
N LEU A 107 8.06 7.02 -3.97
CA LEU A 107 6.88 6.21 -4.31
C LEU A 107 5.78 7.02 -5.04
N GLN A 108 5.72 8.34 -4.86
CA GLN A 108 4.83 9.19 -5.65
C GLN A 108 5.40 9.43 -7.05
N ASP A 109 6.68 9.77 -7.17
CA ASP A 109 7.33 10.06 -8.45
C ASP A 109 7.33 8.82 -9.38
N ALA A 110 7.53 7.62 -8.81
CA ALA A 110 7.37 6.35 -9.52
C ALA A 110 5.93 6.13 -10.02
N ARG A 111 4.91 6.41 -9.18
CA ARG A 111 3.50 6.36 -9.60
C ARG A 111 3.19 7.40 -10.68
N GLN A 112 3.75 8.60 -10.60
CA GLN A 112 3.57 9.62 -11.63
C GLN A 112 4.17 9.22 -12.98
N ALA A 113 5.30 8.51 -13.00
CA ALA A 113 5.86 7.98 -14.24
C ALA A 113 4.88 7.00 -14.92
N THR A 114 4.31 6.08 -14.14
CA THR A 114 3.25 5.15 -14.60
C THR A 114 2.00 5.90 -15.05
N ASN A 115 1.53 6.89 -14.28
CA ASN A 115 0.36 7.71 -14.61
C ASN A 115 0.57 8.51 -15.90
N LYS A 116 1.77 9.09 -16.12
CA LYS A 116 2.11 9.79 -17.37
C LYS A 116 2.12 8.85 -18.58
N ALA A 117 2.61 7.61 -18.43
CA ALA A 117 2.55 6.60 -19.49
C ALA A 117 1.10 6.16 -19.78
N GLY A 118 0.31 5.89 -18.73
CA GLY A 118 -1.10 5.54 -18.84
C GLY A 118 -1.95 6.65 -19.47
N LEU A 119 -1.68 7.92 -19.12
CA LEU A 119 -2.35 9.08 -19.71
C LEU A 119 -2.12 9.17 -21.22
N ARG A 120 -0.88 8.94 -21.70
CA ARG A 120 -0.58 8.88 -23.15
C ARG A 120 -1.34 7.75 -23.83
N ALA A 121 -1.34 6.55 -23.26
CA ALA A 121 -2.07 5.41 -23.83
C ALA A 121 -3.59 5.66 -23.88
N LEU A 122 -4.15 6.36 -22.89
CA LEU A 122 -5.55 6.79 -22.90
C LEU A 122 -5.84 7.88 -23.94
N GLN A 123 -4.92 8.83 -24.15
CA GLN A 123 -5.02 9.84 -25.20
C GLN A 123 -4.98 9.21 -26.59
N GLU A 124 -4.01 8.33 -26.85
CA GLU A 124 -3.91 7.55 -28.10
C GLU A 124 -5.17 6.69 -28.34
N GLY A 125 -5.70 6.05 -27.28
CA GLY A 125 -6.94 5.29 -27.33
C GLY A 125 -8.18 6.16 -27.59
N TYR A 126 -8.24 7.34 -26.98
CA TYR A 126 -9.30 8.34 -27.20
C TYR A 126 -9.30 8.85 -28.64
N ASP A 127 -8.14 9.26 -29.15
CA ASP A 127 -7.98 9.76 -30.52
C ASP A 127 -8.28 8.67 -31.55
N LYS A 128 -7.82 7.43 -31.31
CA LYS A 128 -8.17 6.28 -32.14
C LYS A 128 -9.69 6.04 -32.15
N MET A 129 -10.34 6.09 -30.99
CA MET A 129 -11.78 5.88 -30.87
C MET A 129 -12.60 7.01 -31.51
N LEU A 130 -12.15 8.26 -31.39
CA LEU A 130 -12.78 9.44 -32.00
C LEU A 130 -12.74 9.37 -33.54
N ASN A 131 -11.61 8.92 -34.10
CA ASN A 131 -11.40 8.80 -35.53
C ASN A 131 -11.84 7.44 -36.13
N SER A 132 -12.25 6.47 -35.30
CA SER A 132 -12.70 5.17 -35.79
C SER A 132 -14.14 5.24 -36.30
N PRO A 133 -14.43 4.77 -37.54
CA PRO A 133 -15.80 4.66 -38.01
C PRO A 133 -16.54 3.59 -37.21
N ILE A 134 -17.78 3.89 -36.83
CA ILE A 134 -18.69 2.97 -36.15
C ILE A 134 -18.88 1.71 -37.00
N SER A 135 -18.83 0.54 -36.36
CA SER A 135 -19.03 -0.75 -36.98
C SER A 135 -20.18 -1.46 -36.26
N PRO A 136 -21.42 -1.39 -36.81
CA PRO A 136 -22.58 -2.06 -36.22
C PRO A 136 -22.34 -3.55 -35.98
N GLU A 137 -23.02 -4.08 -34.96
CA GLU A 137 -23.03 -5.52 -34.67
C GLU A 137 -23.87 -6.27 -35.73
N VAL A 138 -23.35 -7.38 -36.25
CA VAL A 138 -23.96 -8.18 -37.31
C VAL A 138 -24.31 -9.57 -36.79
N THR A 139 -25.56 -9.99 -36.94
CA THR A 139 -25.98 -11.36 -36.62
C THR A 139 -25.47 -12.34 -37.67
N LEU A 140 -24.81 -13.42 -37.23
CA LEU A 140 -24.36 -14.49 -38.12
C LEU A 140 -25.53 -15.40 -38.53
N ASN A 141 -25.47 -15.93 -39.75
CA ASN A 141 -26.30 -17.05 -40.14
C ASN A 141 -25.83 -18.34 -39.43
N ALA A 142 -26.64 -19.40 -39.48
CA ALA A 142 -26.35 -20.67 -38.80
C ALA A 142 -25.01 -21.32 -39.20
N ALA A 143 -24.60 -21.20 -40.47
CA ALA A 143 -23.34 -21.78 -40.95
C ALA A 143 -22.12 -21.02 -40.41
N ASP A 144 -22.17 -19.69 -40.37
CA ASP A 144 -21.09 -18.87 -39.83
C ASP A 144 -21.07 -18.87 -38.29
N ALA A 145 -22.23 -19.01 -37.63
CA ALA A 145 -22.31 -19.28 -36.20
C ALA A 145 -21.67 -20.63 -35.83
N ALA A 146 -21.87 -21.68 -36.65
CA ALA A 146 -21.21 -22.97 -36.46
C ALA A 146 -19.67 -22.87 -36.64
N LYS A 147 -19.20 -22.08 -37.63
CA LYS A 147 -17.76 -21.78 -37.77
C LYS A 147 -17.22 -21.02 -36.56
N ALA A 148 -17.94 -20.03 -36.03
CA ALA A 148 -17.56 -19.30 -34.82
C ALA A 148 -17.44 -20.23 -33.61
N LEU A 149 -18.40 -21.14 -33.43
CA LEU A 149 -18.34 -22.15 -32.36
C LEU A 149 -17.18 -23.15 -32.57
N GLN A 150 -16.83 -23.47 -33.81
CA GLN A 150 -15.65 -24.30 -34.10
C GLN A 150 -14.35 -23.55 -33.77
N MET A 151 -14.20 -22.29 -34.18
CA MET A 151 -13.05 -21.45 -33.81
C MET A 151 -12.87 -21.31 -32.29
N LEU A 152 -13.97 -21.27 -31.52
CA LEU A 152 -13.93 -21.29 -30.06
C LEU A 152 -13.33 -22.62 -29.53
N LYS A 153 -13.77 -23.76 -30.08
CA LYS A 153 -13.26 -25.11 -29.73
C LYS A 153 -11.79 -25.28 -30.12
N ASP A 154 -11.42 -24.84 -31.32
CA ASP A 154 -10.04 -24.91 -31.83
C ASP A 154 -9.09 -24.06 -30.99
N ALA A 155 -9.58 -22.97 -30.38
CA ALA A 155 -8.88 -22.18 -29.37
C ALA A 155 -8.86 -22.82 -27.96
N GLY A 156 -9.26 -24.08 -27.82
CA GLY A 156 -9.28 -24.82 -26.56
C GLY A 156 -10.37 -24.38 -25.57
N ARG A 157 -11.40 -23.66 -26.04
CA ARG A 157 -12.47 -23.12 -25.20
C ARG A 157 -13.80 -23.81 -25.47
N THR A 158 -14.61 -23.97 -24.43
CA THR A 158 -16.00 -24.42 -24.53
C THR A 158 -16.93 -23.27 -24.21
N LEU A 159 -18.09 -23.23 -24.88
CA LEU A 159 -19.15 -22.30 -24.53
C LEU A 159 -19.80 -22.78 -23.21
N PRO A 160 -19.79 -22.00 -22.12
CA PRO A 160 -20.48 -22.37 -20.90
C PRO A 160 -22.00 -22.33 -21.13
N PRO A 161 -22.83 -23.02 -20.32
CA PRO A 161 -24.27 -22.85 -20.36
C PRO A 161 -24.63 -21.39 -20.03
N LEU A 162 -25.25 -20.70 -21.00
CA LEU A 162 -25.61 -19.29 -20.88
C LEU A 162 -27.07 -19.14 -20.45
N GLY A 163 -27.32 -18.24 -19.50
CA GLY A 163 -28.68 -17.78 -19.22
C GLY A 163 -29.23 -16.91 -20.36
N PRO A 164 -30.56 -16.66 -20.40
CA PRO A 164 -31.22 -15.98 -21.52
C PRO A 164 -30.68 -14.56 -21.79
N ASN A 165 -30.18 -13.88 -20.75
CA ASN A 165 -29.63 -12.52 -20.84
C ASN A 165 -28.09 -12.49 -20.75
N VAL A 166 -27.41 -13.64 -20.85
CA VAL A 166 -25.95 -13.74 -20.74
C VAL A 166 -25.35 -13.87 -22.14
N THR A 167 -24.30 -13.08 -22.40
CA THR A 167 -23.50 -13.14 -23.63
C THR A 167 -22.07 -13.56 -23.29
N TYR A 168 -21.52 -14.51 -24.04
CA TYR A 168 -20.11 -14.89 -23.97
C TYR A 168 -19.35 -14.27 -25.13
N GLY A 169 -18.33 -13.45 -24.82
CA GLY A 169 -17.45 -12.82 -25.79
C GLY A 169 -16.22 -13.68 -26.08
N PHE A 170 -15.95 -13.92 -27.36
CA PHE A 170 -14.73 -14.54 -27.87
C PHE A 170 -14.10 -13.63 -28.92
N VAL A 171 -12.81 -13.36 -28.81
CA VAL A 171 -12.09 -12.53 -29.79
C VAL A 171 -11.19 -13.42 -30.64
N LYS A 172 -11.28 -13.27 -31.95
CA LYS A 172 -10.39 -13.91 -32.92
C LYS A 172 -10.15 -12.96 -34.09
N ASP A 173 -8.88 -12.73 -34.40
CA ASP A 173 -8.41 -11.94 -35.56
C ASP A 173 -9.03 -10.53 -35.66
N GLY A 174 -9.17 -9.85 -34.52
CA GLY A 174 -9.75 -8.50 -34.41
C GLY A 174 -11.28 -8.45 -34.52
N ILE A 175 -11.96 -9.59 -34.56
CA ILE A 175 -13.42 -9.71 -34.51
C ILE A 175 -13.82 -10.29 -33.15
N GLN A 176 -14.76 -9.62 -32.49
CA GLN A 176 -15.43 -10.13 -31.30
C GLN A 176 -16.72 -10.86 -31.73
N TYR A 177 -16.80 -12.14 -31.39
CA TYR A 177 -17.95 -13.02 -31.51
C TYR A 177 -18.69 -13.05 -30.18
N ASN A 178 -19.97 -12.75 -30.20
CA ASN A 178 -20.86 -12.64 -29.04
C ASN A 178 -21.90 -13.76 -29.13
N PHE A 179 -21.71 -14.82 -28.35
CA PHE A 179 -22.65 -15.95 -28.25
C PHE A 179 -23.68 -15.65 -27.17
N ARG A 180 -24.98 -15.78 -27.49
CA ARG A 180 -26.09 -15.54 -26.56
C ARG A 180 -26.78 -16.87 -26.18
N GLY A 181 -27.47 -16.88 -25.03
CA GLY A 181 -28.14 -18.08 -24.51
C GLY A 181 -29.34 -18.59 -25.32
N ASP A 182 -29.87 -17.78 -26.24
CA ASP A 182 -30.87 -18.17 -27.24
C ASP A 182 -30.27 -18.89 -28.47
N GLY A 183 -28.94 -19.03 -28.52
CA GLY A 183 -28.20 -19.58 -29.67
C GLY A 183 -27.85 -18.56 -30.74
N THR A 184 -28.27 -17.29 -30.60
CA THR A 184 -27.88 -16.21 -31.51
C THR A 184 -26.39 -15.93 -31.35
N VAL A 185 -25.67 -15.81 -32.47
CA VAL A 185 -24.27 -15.35 -32.49
C VAL A 185 -24.19 -14.06 -33.29
N THR A 186 -23.63 -13.03 -32.68
CA THR A 186 -23.38 -11.75 -33.34
C THR A 186 -21.88 -11.44 -33.41
N THR A 187 -21.47 -10.58 -34.34
CA THR A 187 -20.08 -10.17 -34.51
C THR A 187 -19.93 -8.66 -34.60
N ARG A 188 -18.82 -8.16 -34.07
CA ARG A 188 -18.39 -6.76 -34.20
C ARG A 188 -16.87 -6.69 -34.29
N LYS A 189 -16.34 -5.60 -34.85
CA LYS A 189 -14.89 -5.34 -34.77
C LYS A 189 -14.50 -5.04 -33.32
N GLU A 190 -13.45 -5.68 -32.84
CA GLU A 190 -12.96 -5.49 -31.47
C GLU A 190 -12.51 -4.04 -31.25
N GLY A 191 -12.89 -3.45 -30.11
CA GLY A 191 -12.49 -2.08 -29.75
C GLY A 191 -13.11 -0.97 -30.61
N ILE A 192 -14.03 -1.29 -31.51
CA ILE A 192 -14.79 -0.30 -32.31
C ILE A 192 -16.21 -0.19 -31.77
N ALA A 193 -16.72 1.04 -31.67
CA ALA A 193 -18.08 1.30 -31.22
C ALA A 193 -19.12 0.75 -32.19
N THR A 194 -20.21 0.20 -31.63
CA THR A 194 -21.36 -0.36 -32.36
C THR A 194 -22.42 0.68 -32.71
N SER A 195 -22.41 1.83 -32.04
CA SER A 195 -23.31 2.95 -32.28
C SER A 195 -22.65 4.30 -31.93
N VAL A 196 -23.26 5.42 -32.33
CA VAL A 196 -22.83 6.77 -31.95
C VAL A 196 -22.92 6.96 -30.43
N GLU A 197 -23.97 6.42 -29.80
CA GLU A 197 -24.18 6.50 -28.36
C GLU A 197 -23.09 5.72 -27.58
N ASP A 198 -22.78 4.50 -28.02
CA ASP A 198 -21.68 3.70 -27.46
C ASP A 198 -20.33 4.43 -27.57
N GLN A 199 -20.07 5.07 -28.72
CA GLN A 199 -18.86 5.83 -28.97
C GLN A 199 -18.78 7.04 -28.04
N GLN A 200 -19.85 7.84 -27.93
CA GLN A 200 -19.91 9.01 -27.05
C GLN A 200 -19.76 8.62 -25.57
N LYS A 201 -20.42 7.54 -25.13
CA LYS A 201 -20.32 7.01 -23.77
C LYS A 201 -18.91 6.52 -23.44
N SER A 202 -18.26 5.84 -24.39
CA SER A 202 -16.88 5.37 -24.23
C SER A 202 -15.88 6.54 -24.22
N LEU A 203 -16.02 7.51 -25.13
CA LEU A 203 -15.21 8.74 -25.14
C LEU A 203 -15.36 9.52 -23.83
N ALA A 204 -16.59 9.68 -23.31
CA ALA A 204 -16.84 10.33 -22.03
C ALA A 204 -16.15 9.60 -20.86
N SER A 205 -16.27 8.26 -20.81
CA SER A 205 -15.60 7.43 -19.80
C SER A 205 -14.07 7.54 -19.84
N THR A 206 -13.48 7.45 -21.04
CA THR A 206 -12.03 7.65 -21.24
C THR A 206 -11.60 9.05 -20.83
N ARG A 207 -12.39 10.09 -21.15
CA ARG A 207 -12.10 11.47 -20.74
C ARG A 207 -12.11 11.63 -19.22
N SER A 208 -13.12 11.12 -18.52
CA SER A 208 -13.16 11.16 -17.05
C SER A 208 -11.97 10.43 -16.41
N MET A 209 -11.49 9.34 -17.01
CA MET A 209 -10.26 8.64 -16.57
C MET A 209 -9.00 9.48 -16.82
N MET A 210 -8.89 10.15 -17.98
CA MET A 210 -7.78 11.07 -18.26
C MET A 210 -7.75 12.25 -17.28
N ASP A 211 -8.92 12.83 -16.97
CA ASP A 211 -9.04 13.93 -16.00
C ASP A 211 -8.62 13.48 -14.59
N PHE A 212 -9.07 12.28 -14.16
CA PHE A 212 -8.66 11.68 -12.87
C PHE A 212 -7.14 11.47 -12.79
N ILE A 213 -6.54 10.77 -13.75
CA ILE A 213 -5.10 10.49 -13.76
C ILE A 213 -4.27 11.77 -13.87
N SER A 214 -4.75 12.78 -14.61
CA SER A 214 -4.09 14.08 -14.70
C SER A 214 -4.06 14.81 -13.36
N SER A 215 -5.11 14.69 -12.53
CA SER A 215 -5.18 15.34 -11.21
C SER A 215 -4.19 14.77 -10.17
N ASP A 216 -3.74 13.53 -10.37
CA ASP A 216 -2.75 12.83 -9.54
C ASP A 216 -1.29 13.15 -9.94
N ILE A 217 -1.06 13.79 -11.09
CA ILE A 217 0.28 14.19 -11.54
C ILE A 217 0.61 15.57 -10.95
N ARG A 218 1.52 15.62 -9.96
CA ARG A 218 1.89 16.85 -9.23
C ARG A 218 3.40 17.08 -9.25
N ASP A 219 3.85 18.33 -9.27
CA ASP A 219 5.29 18.58 -9.11
C ASP A 219 5.71 18.47 -7.63
N ASN A 220 6.55 17.48 -7.33
CA ASN A 220 7.10 17.20 -6.00
C ASN A 220 8.50 17.82 -5.77
N SER A 221 9.09 18.46 -6.79
CA SER A 221 10.49 18.91 -6.79
C SER A 221 10.82 19.86 -5.63
N ALA A 222 9.99 20.87 -5.38
CA ALA A 222 10.19 21.84 -4.31
C ALA A 222 10.08 21.21 -2.91
N ALA A 223 9.14 20.28 -2.71
CA ALA A 223 8.98 19.56 -1.45
C ALA A 223 10.19 18.66 -1.16
N ARG A 224 10.67 17.94 -2.18
CA ARG A 224 11.89 17.12 -2.11
C ARG A 224 13.13 17.95 -1.79
N ALA A 225 13.33 19.08 -2.46
CA ALA A 225 14.47 19.97 -2.24
C ALA A 225 14.51 20.50 -0.80
N ASN A 226 13.36 20.91 -0.25
CA ASN A 226 13.25 21.37 1.13
C ASN A 226 13.59 20.25 2.14
N LEU A 227 13.08 19.03 1.93
CA LEU A 227 13.40 17.88 2.80
C LEU A 227 14.88 17.48 2.74
N ILE A 228 15.50 17.53 1.57
CA ILE A 228 16.96 17.31 1.43
C ILE A 228 17.74 18.36 2.22
N ALA A 229 17.41 19.65 2.07
CA ALA A 229 18.07 20.73 2.80
C ALA A 229 17.93 20.56 4.33
N GLN A 230 16.75 20.18 4.83
CA GLN A 230 16.53 19.91 6.26
C GLN A 230 17.36 18.72 6.76
N ARG A 231 17.41 17.63 5.99
CA ARG A 231 18.24 16.45 6.31
C ARG A 231 19.71 16.83 6.39
N ASP A 232 20.21 17.57 5.41
CA ASP A 232 21.63 17.90 5.28
C ASP A 232 22.07 18.88 6.39
N VAL A 233 21.20 19.80 6.82
CA VAL A 233 21.39 20.61 8.05
C VAL A 233 21.48 19.73 9.30
N LEU A 234 20.59 18.74 9.46
CA LEU A 234 20.62 17.85 10.64
C LEU A 234 21.83 16.90 10.64
N MET A 235 22.39 16.54 9.48
CA MET A 235 23.60 15.71 9.38
C MET A 235 24.90 16.52 9.55
N GLY A 236 24.86 17.86 9.38
CA GLY A 236 26.02 18.74 9.53
C GLY A 236 26.24 19.33 10.93
N GLN A 237 25.38 19.00 11.90
CA GLN A 237 25.49 19.37 13.32
C GLN A 237 26.07 18.24 14.18
#